data_AF-T1BV08-F1
#
_entry.id   AF-T1BV08-F1
#
_cell.length_a   1.000
_cell.length_b   1.000
_cell.length_c   1.000
_cell.angle_alpha   90.00
_cell.angle_beta   90.00
_cell.angle_gamma   90.00
#
_symmetry.space_group_name_H-M   'P 1'
#
loop_
_entity.id
_entity.type
_entity.pdbx_description
1 polymer ?
#
loop_
_entity_poly.entity_id
_entity_poly.type
_entity_poly.pdbx_seq_one_letter_code
_entity_poly.pdbx_strand_id
1 'polypeptide(L)'
;PHPPSVYESVGGHRAIRGYVLEDIALARLLKSAGARMRVVWAPDLAVTRMYCDRHEMFEGLLKNIHGLRYSAARQAGFLAGVIGFYLLPLLILPFGLVAGSLPLIGMGGFLWIALFGKHMGFVRAVGAPWAYGLLYPLAAGFYVALLTASLVDGSRGRPVRWKGRLYARSPDPWVAGPPAEPPANR
;
A
#
# COMPACT_ATOMS: atom_id res chain seq x y z
N PRO A 1 10.92 39.38 5.10
CA PRO A 1 9.88 38.33 5.06
C PRO A 1 10.23 37.27 4.00
N HIS A 2 10.42 36.01 4.41
CA HIS A 2 10.62 34.93 3.44
C HIS A 2 9.31 34.69 2.67
N PRO A 3 9.37 34.43 1.35
CA PRO A 3 8.19 34.01 0.61
C PRO A 3 7.62 32.73 1.24
N PRO A 4 6.29 32.55 1.23
CA PRO A 4 5.66 31.36 1.78
C PRO A 4 6.25 30.10 1.12
N SER A 5 6.45 29.06 1.93
CA SER A 5 6.88 27.77 1.41
C SER A 5 5.84 27.23 0.42
N VAL A 6 6.25 26.35 -0.50
CA VAL A 6 5.31 25.68 -1.44
C VAL A 6 4.21 24.93 -0.68
N TYR A 7 4.51 24.42 0.52
CA TYR A 7 3.54 23.80 1.40
C TYR A 7 2.46 24.79 1.86
N GLU A 8 2.84 26.01 2.24
CA GLU A 8 1.90 27.06 2.65
C GLU A 8 1.13 27.63 1.46
N SER A 9 1.76 27.77 0.29
CA SER A 9 1.11 28.32 -0.91
C SER A 9 -0.03 27.46 -1.43
N VAL A 10 -0.01 26.15 -1.14
CA VAL A 10 -1.12 25.23 -1.46
C VAL A 10 -2.12 25.06 -0.31
N GLY A 11 -1.98 25.84 0.77
CA GLY A 11 -2.87 25.78 1.94
C GLY A 11 -2.52 24.69 2.97
N GLY A 12 -1.45 23.93 2.74
CA GLY A 12 -0.97 22.86 3.63
C GLY A 12 -2.01 21.79 3.94
N HIS A 13 -1.96 21.23 5.15
CA HIS A 13 -2.90 20.18 5.57
C HIS A 13 -4.36 20.65 5.67
N ARG A 14 -4.62 21.96 5.72
CA ARG A 14 -6.00 22.48 5.70
C ARG A 14 -6.68 22.18 4.36
N ALA A 15 -5.95 22.23 3.24
CA ALA A 15 -6.47 21.97 1.90
C ALA A 15 -6.84 20.50 1.65
N ILE A 16 -6.32 19.58 2.46
CA ILE A 16 -6.56 18.13 2.36
C ILE A 16 -7.27 17.57 3.59
N ARG A 17 -7.95 18.43 4.36
CA ARG A 17 -8.75 17.99 5.51
C ARG A 17 -9.87 17.05 5.04
N GLY A 18 -10.02 15.92 5.74
CA GLY A 18 -11.06 14.93 5.44
C GLY A 18 -10.64 13.88 4.41
N TYR A 19 -9.43 13.95 3.86
CA TYR A 19 -8.87 12.85 3.09
C TYR A 19 -8.35 11.76 4.03
N VAL A 20 -8.60 10.50 3.67
CA VAL A 20 -8.15 9.38 4.49
C VAL A 20 -6.64 9.13 4.31
N LEU A 21 -6.12 9.31 3.10
CA LEU A 21 -4.69 9.24 2.75
C LEU A 21 -4.15 10.66 2.53
N GLU A 22 -3.85 11.33 3.64
CA GLU A 22 -3.39 12.72 3.67
C GLU A 22 -2.05 12.90 2.95
N ASP A 23 -1.13 11.95 3.09
CA ASP A 23 0.17 11.90 2.41
C ASP A 23 0.03 11.89 0.88
N ILE A 24 -0.84 11.06 0.34
CA ILE A 24 -1.12 10.97 -1.10
C ILE A 24 -1.84 12.24 -1.58
N ALA A 25 -2.81 12.73 -0.80
CA ALA A 25 -3.53 13.95 -1.13
C ALA A 25 -2.59 15.16 -1.20
N LEU A 26 -1.71 15.32 -0.21
CA LEU A 26 -0.70 16.37 -0.18
C LEU A 26 0.29 16.24 -1.35
N ALA A 27 0.75 15.02 -1.62
CA ALA A 27 1.66 14.75 -2.73
C ALA A 27 1.04 15.12 -4.10
N ARG A 28 -0.26 14.82 -4.29
CA ARG A 28 -1.00 15.21 -5.51
C ARG A 28 -1.17 16.73 -5.60
N LEU A 29 -1.56 17.37 -4.51
CA LEU A 29 -1.74 18.82 -4.43
C LEU A 29 -0.43 19.57 -4.75
N LEU A 30 0.68 19.14 -4.16
CA LEU A 30 2.01 19.70 -4.45
C LEU A 30 2.41 19.49 -5.91
N LYS A 31 2.17 18.29 -6.47
CA LYS A 31 2.42 18.01 -7.90
C LYS A 31 1.57 18.87 -8.83
N SER A 32 0.29 19.09 -8.52
CA SER A 32 -0.58 19.97 -9.31
C SER A 32 -0.12 21.42 -9.28
N ALA A 33 0.58 21.84 -8.22
CA ALA A 33 1.21 23.16 -8.11
C ALA A 33 2.59 23.24 -8.77
N GLY A 34 3.02 22.20 -9.51
CA GLY A 34 4.32 22.16 -10.20
C GLY A 34 5.51 21.79 -9.32
N ALA A 35 5.28 21.41 -8.05
CA ALA A 35 6.36 21.02 -7.15
C ALA A 35 6.98 19.67 -7.56
N ARG A 36 8.28 19.53 -7.30
CA ARG A 36 9.00 18.26 -7.44
C ARG A 36 9.16 17.60 -6.07
N MET A 37 9.02 16.28 -6.03
CA MET A 37 9.23 15.49 -4.82
C MET A 37 10.42 14.57 -5.00
N ARG A 38 11.16 14.33 -3.91
CA ARG A 38 12.24 13.36 -3.83
C ARG A 38 11.94 12.37 -2.72
N VAL A 39 12.11 11.09 -3.01
CA VAL A 39 12.10 10.03 -1.99
C VAL A 39 13.51 9.93 -1.43
N VAL A 40 13.65 10.05 -0.11
CA VAL A 40 14.94 9.99 0.58
C VAL A 40 14.86 8.87 1.62
N TRP A 41 15.92 8.03 1.67
CA TRP A 41 16.07 7.05 2.73
C TRP A 41 16.61 7.75 3.99
N ALA A 42 15.81 7.82 5.04
CA ALA A 42 16.15 8.53 6.28
C ALA A 42 15.66 7.71 7.49
N PRO A 43 16.30 6.57 7.81
CA PRO A 43 15.84 5.63 8.85
C PRO A 43 15.88 6.25 10.25
N ASP A 44 16.75 7.24 10.47
CA ASP A 44 16.94 7.89 11.76
C ASP A 44 16.15 9.21 11.90
N LEU A 45 15.29 9.55 10.92
CA LEU A 45 14.55 10.81 10.93
C LEU A 45 13.45 10.85 11.99
N ALA A 46 12.74 9.73 12.18
CA ALA A 46 11.64 9.63 13.15
C ALA A 46 11.39 8.17 13.54
N VAL A 47 11.05 7.95 14.81
CA VAL A 47 10.60 6.65 15.33
C VAL A 47 9.15 6.80 15.77
N THR A 48 8.27 5.91 15.30
CA THR A 48 6.86 5.93 15.67
C THR A 48 6.35 4.53 15.97
N ARG A 49 5.44 4.42 16.94
CA ARG A 49 4.59 3.25 17.12
C ARG A 49 3.27 3.52 16.42
N MET A 50 3.19 3.17 15.13
CA MET A 50 2.04 3.49 14.29
C MET A 50 0.75 2.76 14.72
N TYR A 51 0.90 1.54 15.24
CA TYR A 51 -0.20 0.68 15.69
C TYR A 51 0.07 0.14 17.09
N CYS A 52 -0.95 0.19 17.95
CA CYS A 52 -0.87 -0.31 19.32
C CYS A 52 -1.19 -1.80 19.41
N ASP A 53 -2.07 -2.29 18.54
CA ASP A 53 -2.53 -3.68 18.49
C ASP A 53 -2.76 -4.19 17.06
N ARG A 54 -3.11 -5.47 16.95
CA ARG A 54 -3.36 -6.14 15.66
C ARG A 54 -4.56 -5.54 14.94
N HIS A 55 -5.65 -5.23 15.64
CA HIS A 55 -6.86 -4.69 15.03
C HIS A 55 -6.57 -3.33 14.38
N GLU A 56 -5.86 -2.44 15.06
CA GLU A 56 -5.45 -1.13 14.51
C GLU A 56 -4.53 -1.30 13.30
N MET A 57 -3.61 -2.28 13.32
CA MET A 57 -2.77 -2.61 12.18
C MET A 57 -3.59 -3.07 10.96
N PHE A 58 -4.53 -4.00 11.17
CA PHE A 58 -5.42 -4.49 10.11
C PHE A 58 -6.28 -3.36 9.53
N GLU A 59 -6.91 -2.55 10.39
CA GLU A 59 -7.71 -1.39 9.98
C GLU A 59 -6.85 -0.39 9.18
N GLY A 60 -5.61 -0.14 9.61
CA GLY A 60 -4.68 0.76 8.92
C GLY A 60 -4.22 0.24 7.56
N LEU A 61 -3.92 -1.05 7.45
CA LEU A 61 -3.56 -1.68 6.18
C LEU A 61 -4.74 -1.66 5.20
N LEU A 62 -5.95 -2.03 5.65
CA LEU A 62 -7.16 -1.96 4.84
C LEU A 62 -7.46 -0.53 4.41
N LYS A 63 -7.30 0.45 5.31
CA LYS A 63 -7.42 1.88 4.97
C LYS A 63 -6.50 2.24 3.82
N ASN A 64 -5.23 1.85 3.85
CA ASN A 64 -4.27 2.23 2.83
C ASN A 64 -4.66 1.65 1.46
N ILE A 65 -5.07 0.38 1.43
CA ILE A 65 -5.47 -0.27 0.19
C ILE A 65 -6.76 0.34 -0.36
N HIS A 66 -7.78 0.49 0.48
CA HIS A 66 -9.09 0.99 0.07
C HIS A 66 -9.08 2.49 -0.23
N GLY A 67 -8.26 3.23 0.51
CA GLY A 67 -8.06 4.67 0.36
C GLY A 67 -7.38 5.08 -0.94
N LEU A 68 -6.65 4.16 -1.60
CA LEU A 68 -6.10 4.39 -2.94
C LEU A 68 -7.19 4.53 -4.02
N ARG A 69 -8.42 4.08 -3.72
CA ARG A 69 -9.61 4.26 -4.57
C ARG A 69 -9.41 3.79 -6.02
N TYR A 70 -8.65 2.72 -6.21
CA TYR A 70 -8.50 2.11 -7.52
C TYR A 70 -9.86 1.63 -8.05
N SER A 71 -10.01 1.65 -9.38
CA SER A 71 -11.11 0.94 -10.02
C SER A 71 -10.99 -0.56 -9.70
N ALA A 72 -12.12 -1.28 -9.67
CA ALA A 72 -12.11 -2.71 -9.39
C ALA A 72 -11.17 -3.47 -10.33
N ALA A 73 -11.13 -3.09 -11.61
CA ALA A 73 -10.20 -3.67 -12.59
C ALA A 73 -8.73 -3.41 -12.26
N ARG A 74 -8.36 -2.18 -11.86
CA ARG A 74 -6.97 -1.84 -11.49
C ARG A 74 -6.55 -2.57 -10.22
N GLN A 75 -7.45 -2.66 -9.24
CA GLN A 75 -7.17 -3.38 -8.00
C GLN A 75 -7.07 -4.90 -8.23
N ALA A 76 -7.92 -5.47 -9.09
CA ALA A 76 -7.82 -6.88 -9.51
C ALA A 76 -6.52 -7.15 -10.27
N GLY A 77 -6.10 -6.26 -11.19
CA GLY A 77 -4.81 -6.36 -11.88
C GLY A 77 -3.62 -6.28 -10.91
N PHE A 78 -3.68 -5.38 -9.93
CA PHE A 78 -2.66 -5.30 -8.88
C PHE A 78 -2.61 -6.57 -8.02
N LEU A 79 -3.78 -7.09 -7.62
CA LEU A 79 -3.89 -8.36 -6.89
C LEU A 79 -3.30 -9.53 -7.69
N ALA A 80 -3.64 -9.64 -8.98
CA ALA A 80 -3.10 -10.65 -9.87
C ALA A 80 -1.57 -10.52 -10.01
N GLY A 81 -1.05 -9.30 -10.12
CA GLY A 81 0.39 -9.04 -10.15
C GLY A 81 1.09 -9.46 -8.85
N VAL A 82 0.49 -9.20 -7.69
CA VAL A 82 1.02 -9.65 -6.38
C VAL A 82 1.02 -11.17 -6.28
N ILE A 83 -0.07 -11.84 -6.68
CA ILE A 83 -0.16 -13.31 -6.70
C ILE A 83 0.90 -13.89 -7.64
N GLY A 84 0.98 -13.37 -8.87
CA GLY A 84 1.95 -13.83 -9.87
C GLY A 84 3.40 -13.61 -9.42
N PHE A 85 3.71 -12.48 -8.82
CA PHE A 85 5.07 -12.18 -8.39
C PHE A 85 5.49 -12.96 -7.14
N TYR A 86 4.61 -13.08 -6.12
CA TYR A 86 4.98 -13.64 -4.83
C TYR A 86 4.56 -15.10 -4.61
N LEU A 87 3.49 -15.57 -5.24
CA LEU A 87 2.96 -16.93 -5.02
C LEU A 87 3.31 -17.89 -6.14
N LEU A 88 3.34 -17.46 -7.40
CA LEU A 88 3.63 -18.35 -8.52
C LEU A 88 5.00 -19.05 -8.40
N PRO A 89 6.09 -18.37 -7.97
CA PRO A 89 7.37 -19.04 -7.73
C PRO A 89 7.30 -20.16 -6.69
N LEU A 90 6.40 -20.03 -5.69
CA LEU A 90 6.19 -21.06 -4.67
C LEU A 90 5.63 -22.36 -5.27
N LEU A 91 4.93 -22.28 -6.41
CA LEU A 91 4.27 -23.40 -7.06
C LEU A 91 5.11 -24.05 -8.17
N ILE A 92 5.91 -23.26 -8.89
CA ILE A 92 6.70 -23.74 -10.04
C ILE A 92 7.69 -24.84 -9.62
N LEU A 93 8.42 -24.64 -8.52
CA LEU A 93 9.43 -25.60 -8.08
C LEU A 93 8.82 -26.96 -7.65
N PRO A 94 7.81 -27.01 -6.74
CA PRO A 94 7.13 -28.27 -6.42
C PRO A 94 6.53 -28.96 -7.64
N PHE A 95 5.91 -28.20 -8.55
CA PHE A 95 5.35 -28.76 -9.77
C PHE A 95 6.42 -29.36 -10.68
N GLY A 96 7.56 -28.68 -10.86
CA GLY A 96 8.70 -29.19 -11.62
C GLY A 96 9.28 -30.48 -11.03
N LEU A 97 9.35 -30.59 -9.70
CA LEU A 97 9.79 -31.79 -9.00
C LEU A 97 8.84 -32.97 -9.23
N VAL A 98 7.53 -32.75 -9.08
CA VAL A 98 6.51 -33.80 -9.31
C VAL A 98 6.46 -34.23 -10.77
N ALA A 99 6.59 -33.29 -11.71
CA ALA A 99 6.58 -33.55 -13.14
C ALA A 99 7.91 -34.11 -13.68
N GLY A 100 8.97 -34.18 -12.87
CA GLY A 100 10.31 -34.58 -13.32
C GLY A 100 10.92 -33.63 -14.36
N SER A 101 10.47 -32.38 -14.41
CA SER A 101 10.84 -31.41 -15.45
C SER A 101 12.03 -30.55 -15.00
N LEU A 102 13.22 -30.89 -15.51
CA LEU A 102 14.45 -30.15 -15.20
C LEU A 102 14.38 -28.65 -15.52
N PRO A 103 13.77 -28.20 -16.64
CA PRO A 103 13.57 -26.77 -16.91
C PRO A 103 12.72 -26.07 -15.85
N LEU A 104 11.64 -26.71 -15.38
CA LEU A 104 10.76 -26.12 -14.37
C LEU A 104 11.41 -26.10 -12.99
N ILE A 105 12.20 -27.12 -12.65
CA ILE A 105 13.01 -27.15 -11.43
C ILE A 105 14.03 -26.00 -11.46
N GLY A 106 14.76 -25.83 -12.56
CA GLY A 106 15.74 -24.75 -12.71
C GLY A 106 15.11 -23.36 -12.60
N MET A 107 14.01 -23.13 -13.31
CA MET A 107 13.25 -21.87 -13.25
C MET A 107 12.70 -21.62 -11.83
N GLY A 108 12.07 -22.61 -11.23
CA GLY A 108 11.51 -22.52 -9.89
C GLY A 108 12.58 -22.21 -8.84
N GLY A 109 13.70 -22.94 -8.87
CA GLY A 109 14.83 -22.71 -7.96
C GLY A 109 15.42 -21.30 -8.09
N PHE A 110 15.61 -20.82 -9.32
CA PHE A 110 16.07 -19.45 -9.57
C PHE A 110 15.12 -18.39 -8.98
N LEU A 111 13.82 -18.50 -9.25
CA LEU A 111 12.82 -17.55 -8.76
C LEU A 111 12.73 -17.55 -7.24
N TRP A 112 12.83 -18.72 -6.61
CA TRP A 112 12.90 -18.86 -5.16
C TRP A 112 14.11 -18.13 -4.58
N ILE A 113 15.31 -18.39 -5.11
CA ILE A 113 16.55 -17.75 -4.65
C ILE A 113 16.47 -16.23 -4.82
N ALA A 114 15.99 -15.75 -5.97
CA ALA A 114 15.86 -14.33 -6.25
C ALA A 114 14.87 -13.64 -5.29
N LEU A 115 13.68 -14.20 -5.09
CA LEU A 115 12.68 -13.63 -4.18
C LEU A 115 13.14 -13.66 -2.73
N PHE A 116 13.72 -14.79 -2.31
CA PHE A 116 14.23 -14.96 -0.96
C PHE A 116 15.36 -13.97 -0.69
N GLY A 117 16.32 -13.85 -1.61
CA GLY A 117 17.42 -12.88 -1.54
C GLY A 117 16.91 -11.44 -1.46
N LYS A 118 15.94 -11.07 -2.31
CA LYS A 118 15.27 -9.77 -2.28
C LYS A 118 14.60 -9.49 -0.93
N HIS A 119 13.93 -10.48 -0.37
CA HIS A 119 13.20 -10.30 0.89
C HIS A 119 14.15 -10.26 2.10
N MET A 120 15.21 -11.07 2.10
CA MET A 120 16.28 -11.00 3.09
C MET A 120 17.03 -9.67 3.04
N GLY A 121 17.33 -9.17 1.84
CA GLY A 121 17.92 -7.85 1.66
C GLY A 121 17.04 -6.74 2.26
N PHE A 122 15.71 -6.82 2.06
CA PHE A 122 14.76 -5.89 2.65
C PHE A 122 14.73 -5.97 4.18
N VAL A 123 14.60 -7.18 4.75
CA VAL A 123 14.61 -7.42 6.21
C VAL A 123 15.88 -6.85 6.85
N ARG A 124 17.03 -7.07 6.22
CA ARG A 124 18.31 -6.51 6.65
C ARG A 124 18.34 -4.98 6.56
N ALA A 125 17.85 -4.41 5.46
CA ALA A 125 17.84 -2.96 5.25
C ALA A 125 16.97 -2.21 6.26
N VAL A 126 15.88 -2.82 6.73
CA VAL A 126 14.99 -2.24 7.76
C VAL A 126 15.40 -2.62 9.19
N GLY A 127 16.51 -3.33 9.38
CA GLY A 127 16.99 -3.74 10.71
C GLY A 127 16.10 -4.77 11.43
N ALA A 128 15.25 -5.48 10.71
CA ALA A 128 14.36 -6.49 11.30
C ALA A 128 15.11 -7.82 11.55
N PRO A 129 14.61 -8.66 12.48
CA PRO A 129 15.16 -10.00 12.71
C PRO A 129 15.15 -10.83 11.41
N TRP A 130 16.28 -11.45 11.07
CA TRP A 130 16.44 -12.23 9.84
C TRP A 130 15.37 -13.34 9.68
N ALA A 131 14.93 -13.93 10.79
CA ALA A 131 13.91 -14.98 10.81
C ALA A 131 12.59 -14.51 10.18
N TYR A 132 12.29 -13.21 10.21
CA TYR A 132 11.09 -12.67 9.56
C TYR A 132 11.12 -12.84 8.05
N GLY A 133 12.31 -12.90 7.45
CA GLY A 133 12.41 -13.13 6.02
C GLY A 133 12.01 -14.55 5.61
N LEU A 134 12.07 -15.53 6.51
CA LEU A 134 11.57 -16.89 6.27
C LEU A 134 10.04 -16.90 6.18
N LEU A 135 9.38 -15.95 6.84
CA LEU A 135 7.92 -15.83 6.90
C LEU A 135 7.33 -15.11 5.68
N TYR A 136 8.13 -14.77 4.66
CA TYR A 136 7.65 -14.05 3.50
C TYR A 136 6.46 -14.72 2.78
N PRO A 137 6.35 -16.07 2.65
CA PRO A 137 5.20 -16.68 2.00
C PRO A 137 3.91 -16.43 2.78
N LEU A 138 4.00 -16.47 4.12
CA LEU A 138 2.90 -16.15 5.01
C LEU A 138 2.52 -14.67 4.91
N ALA A 139 3.52 -13.78 4.87
CA ALA A 139 3.30 -12.34 4.68
C ALA A 139 2.67 -12.02 3.31
N ALA A 140 3.07 -12.73 2.24
CA ALA A 140 2.49 -12.58 0.91
C ALA A 140 1.03 -13.04 0.89
N GLY A 141 0.73 -14.22 1.46
CA GLY A 141 -0.65 -14.71 1.59
C GLY A 141 -1.53 -13.77 2.41
N PHE A 142 -0.97 -13.22 3.49
CA PHE A 142 -1.61 -12.18 4.30
C PHE A 142 -1.96 -10.93 3.48
N TYR A 143 -1.01 -10.43 2.68
CA TYR A 143 -1.23 -9.25 1.85
C TYR A 143 -2.25 -9.51 0.73
N VAL A 144 -2.23 -10.70 0.12
CA VAL A 144 -3.25 -11.16 -0.83
C VAL A 144 -4.64 -11.17 -0.20
N ALA A 145 -4.77 -11.68 1.03
CA ALA A 145 -6.04 -11.67 1.76
C ALA A 145 -6.53 -10.24 2.02
N LEU A 146 -5.65 -9.31 2.42
CA LEU A 146 -5.99 -7.90 2.62
C LEU A 146 -6.45 -7.21 1.33
N LEU A 147 -5.72 -7.40 0.24
CA LEU A 147 -6.10 -6.85 -1.07
C LEU A 147 -7.44 -7.39 -1.55
N THR A 148 -7.69 -8.67 -1.33
CA THR A 148 -8.97 -9.33 -1.66
C THR A 148 -10.11 -8.79 -0.81
N ALA A 149 -9.91 -8.67 0.50
CA ALA A 149 -10.90 -8.08 1.41
C ALA A 149 -11.25 -6.65 0.99
N SER A 150 -10.24 -5.82 0.68
CA SER A 150 -10.48 -4.46 0.19
C SER A 150 -11.18 -4.44 -1.17
N LEU A 151 -10.88 -5.36 -2.09
CA LEU A 151 -11.58 -5.44 -3.37
C LEU A 151 -13.07 -5.77 -3.19
N VAL A 152 -13.37 -6.70 -2.27
CA VAL A 152 -14.75 -7.08 -1.91
C VAL A 152 -15.48 -5.94 -1.21
N ASP A 153 -14.85 -5.29 -0.24
CA ASP A 153 -15.45 -4.13 0.44
C ASP A 153 -15.67 -2.97 -0.55
N GLY A 154 -14.73 -2.78 -1.47
CA GLY A 154 -14.80 -1.78 -2.53
C GLY A 154 -15.91 -2.07 -3.52
N SER A 155 -16.13 -3.32 -3.92
CA SER A 155 -17.25 -3.69 -4.82
C SER A 155 -18.61 -3.55 -4.13
N ARG A 156 -18.67 -3.73 -2.80
CA ARG A 156 -19.86 -3.52 -1.96
C ARG A 156 -20.10 -2.05 -1.57
N GLY A 157 -19.26 -1.12 -2.03
CA GLY A 157 -19.40 0.30 -1.72
C GLY A 157 -19.20 0.65 -0.24
N ARG A 158 -18.51 -0.20 0.53
CA ARG A 158 -18.31 0.05 1.96
C ARG A 158 -17.40 1.27 2.18
N PRO A 159 -17.72 2.13 3.16
CA PRO A 159 -16.88 3.27 3.53
C PRO A 159 -15.58 2.80 4.19
N VAL A 160 -14.54 3.64 4.13
CA VAL A 160 -13.29 3.36 4.86
C VAL A 160 -13.47 3.76 6.31
N ARG A 161 -13.23 2.81 7.22
CA ARG A 161 -13.19 3.08 8.66
C ARG A 161 -11.74 3.24 9.07
N TRP A 162 -11.43 4.31 9.80
CA TRP A 162 -10.10 4.56 10.33
C TRP A 162 -10.14 5.36 11.62
N LYS A 163 -9.59 4.81 12.71
CA LYS A 163 -9.50 5.46 14.02
C LYS A 163 -10.85 6.04 14.47
N GLY A 164 -11.89 5.22 14.33
CA GLY A 164 -13.27 5.57 14.69
C GLY A 164 -13.99 6.52 13.72
N ARG A 165 -13.32 7.01 12.67
CA ARG A 165 -13.94 7.87 11.64
C ARG A 165 -14.36 7.06 10.43
N LEU A 166 -15.49 7.46 9.83
CA LEU A 166 -15.96 6.93 8.56
C LEU A 166 -15.65 7.94 7.46
N TYR A 167 -14.93 7.47 6.44
CA TYR A 167 -14.64 8.23 5.24
C TYR A 167 -15.52 7.69 4.12
N ALA A 168 -16.47 8.53 3.71
CA ALA A 168 -17.31 8.23 2.56
C ALA A 168 -16.44 8.03 1.31
N ARG A 169 -16.92 7.19 0.40
CA ARG A 169 -16.33 7.05 -0.93
C ARG A 169 -16.75 8.24 -1.80
N SER A 170 -16.32 9.44 -1.45
CA SER A 170 -16.49 10.58 -2.36
C SER A 170 -15.67 10.32 -3.63
N PRO A 171 -16.11 10.81 -4.80
CA PRO A 171 -15.30 10.78 -6.02
C PRO A 171 -13.90 11.32 -5.73
N ASP A 172 -12.88 10.78 -6.42
CA ASP A 172 -11.54 11.39 -6.37
C ASP A 172 -11.67 12.82 -6.92
N PRO A 173 -11.49 13.87 -6.11
CA PRO A 173 -11.71 15.24 -6.57
C PRO A 173 -10.68 15.68 -7.62
N TRP A 174 -9.57 14.96 -7.74
CA TRP A 174 -8.63 15.14 -8.83
C TRP A 174 -9.11 14.52 -10.15
N VAL A 175 -10.20 13.75 -10.11
CA VAL A 175 -10.94 13.21 -11.27
C VAL A 175 -12.29 13.92 -11.44
N ALA A 176 -12.89 14.45 -10.36
CA ALA A 176 -14.24 15.02 -10.33
C ALA A 176 -14.31 16.55 -10.12
N GLY A 177 -13.18 17.24 -9.98
CA GLY A 177 -13.15 18.64 -9.53
C GLY A 177 -13.15 18.75 -7.99
N PRO A 178 -12.83 19.95 -7.44
CA PRO A 178 -12.64 20.13 -6.00
C PRO A 178 -13.85 19.63 -5.20
N PRO A 179 -13.64 18.98 -4.04
CA PRO A 179 -14.72 18.42 -3.27
C PRO A 179 -15.64 19.53 -2.73
N ALA A 180 -16.95 19.31 -2.77
CA ALA A 180 -17.90 20.14 -2.04
C ALA A 180 -17.59 20.09 -0.54
N GLU A 181 -17.76 21.21 0.14
CA GLU A 181 -17.51 21.33 1.58
C GLU A 181 -18.24 20.22 2.35
N PRO A 182 -17.59 19.58 3.34
CA PRO A 182 -18.27 18.64 4.21
C PRO A 182 -19.42 19.37 4.92
N PRO A 183 -20.59 18.71 5.11
CA PRO A 183 -21.70 19.34 5.81
C PRO A 183 -21.25 19.77 7.21
N ALA A 184 -21.57 21.01 7.57
CA ALA A 184 -21.35 21.53 8.90
C ALA A 184 -22.01 20.57 9.91
N ASN A 185 -21.22 20.07 10.84
CA ASN A 185 -21.68 19.37 12.02
C ASN A 185 -22.76 20.22 12.70
N ARG A 186 -24.00 19.72 12.75
CA ARG A 186 -25.08 20.25 13.60
C ARG A 186 -25.13 19.43 14.86
#